data_AF-A0A949PI59-F1
#
_entry.id   AF-A0A949PI59-F1
#
_cell.length_a   1.000
_cell.length_b   1.000
_cell.length_c   1.000
_cell.angle_alpha   90.00
_cell.angle_beta   90.00
_cell.angle_gamma   90.00
#
_symmetry.space_group_name_H-M   'P 1'
#
loop_
_entity.id
_entity.type
_entity.pdbx_description
1 polymer ?
#
loop_
_entity_poly.entity_id
_entity_poly.type
_entity_poly.pdbx_seq_one_letter_code
_entity_poly.pdbx_strand_id
1 'polypeptide(L)'
;EVAVNYYSKLFGAQVNKRKPGYANFAIENPPLKLVLFENPGAKERINHLGVENSEQKDVDAAIDRFTKSGIADEEEVGETCCYAKQNKIWTTDPAGTRWEWYRILDDVEEFGDSKVVSQDGGDVCCSA
;
A
#
# COMPACT_ATOMS: atom_id res chain seq x y z
N GLU A 1 0.62 14.12 13.53
CA GLU A 1 0.36 15.51 13.07
C GLU A 1 1.59 16.22 12.49
N VAL A 2 2.72 16.21 13.22
CA VAL A 2 3.99 16.84 12.77
C VAL A 2 4.41 16.42 11.36
N ALA A 3 4.35 15.11 11.06
CA ALA A 3 4.67 14.57 9.74
C ALA A 3 3.77 15.11 8.62
N VAL A 4 2.45 15.21 8.86
CA VAL A 4 1.50 15.76 7.88
C VAL A 4 1.86 17.20 7.54
N ASN A 5 2.18 18.03 8.54
CA ASN A 5 2.58 19.43 8.32
C ASN A 5 3.90 19.54 7.55
N TYR A 6 4.85 18.66 7.86
CA TYR A 6 6.13 18.61 7.16
C TYR A 6 5.96 18.25 5.67
N TYR A 7 5.27 17.14 5.38
CA TYR A 7 5.08 16.69 4.00
C TYR A 7 4.18 17.60 3.17
N SER A 8 3.22 18.28 3.80
CA SER A 8 2.43 19.30 3.11
C SER A 8 3.31 20.44 2.58
N LYS A 9 4.32 20.86 3.36
CA LYS A 9 5.29 21.89 2.94
C LYS A 9 6.28 21.35 1.90
N LEU A 10 6.76 20.13 2.10
CA LEU A 10 7.76 19.50 1.23
C LEU A 10 7.24 19.38 -0.21
N PHE A 11 6.00 18.93 -0.37
CA PHE A 11 5.41 18.70 -1.68
C PHE A 11 4.51 19.85 -2.17
N GLY A 12 4.32 20.90 -1.35
CA GLY A 12 3.38 21.97 -1.66
C GLY A 12 1.95 21.46 -1.87
N ALA A 13 1.58 20.34 -1.23
CA ALA A 13 0.32 19.64 -1.43
C ALA A 13 -0.46 19.53 -0.12
N GLN A 14 -1.78 19.53 -0.20
CA GLN A 14 -2.62 19.25 0.97
C GLN A 14 -2.73 17.74 1.20
N VAL A 15 -2.98 17.34 2.45
CA VAL A 15 -3.30 15.94 2.77
C VAL A 15 -4.56 15.53 2.01
N ASN A 16 -4.52 14.39 1.34
CA ASN A 16 -5.62 13.89 0.52
C ASN A 16 -6.65 13.13 1.37
N LYS A 17 -6.20 12.22 2.23
CA LYS A 17 -7.07 11.51 3.19
C LYS A 17 -6.39 11.46 4.56
N ARG A 18 -7.16 11.67 5.63
CA ARG A 18 -6.67 11.63 7.03
C ARG A 18 -7.66 10.89 7.92
N LYS A 19 -7.13 10.00 8.76
CA LYS A 19 -7.85 9.25 9.81
C LYS A 19 -6.93 9.14 11.05
N PRO A 20 -7.43 8.73 12.23
CA PRO A 20 -6.55 8.41 13.35
C PRO A 20 -5.48 7.39 12.92
N GLY A 21 -4.22 7.68 13.18
CA GLY A 21 -3.08 6.84 12.81
C GLY A 21 -2.70 6.80 11.33
N TYR A 22 -3.43 7.49 10.44
CA TYR A 22 -3.25 7.38 8.99
C TYR A 22 -3.38 8.72 8.27
N ALA A 23 -2.50 8.96 7.30
CA ALA A 23 -2.68 10.02 6.31
C ALA A 23 -2.11 9.61 4.95
N ASN A 24 -2.68 10.11 3.87
CA ASN A 24 -2.06 10.00 2.55
C ASN A 24 -2.05 11.32 1.78
N PHE A 25 -1.13 11.43 0.84
CA PHE A 25 -1.03 12.49 -0.15
C PHE A 25 -1.09 11.85 -1.54
N ALA A 26 -1.85 12.47 -2.44
CA ALA A 26 -1.85 12.17 -3.86
C ALA A 26 -1.22 13.37 -4.57
N ILE A 27 0.02 13.22 -5.03
CA ILE A 27 0.79 14.28 -5.68
C ILE A 27 0.81 13.99 -7.17
N GLU A 28 0.37 14.93 -7.99
CA GLU A 28 0.28 14.75 -9.44
C GLU A 28 1.63 14.92 -10.14
N ASN A 29 2.45 15.89 -9.69
CA ASN A 29 3.72 16.21 -10.33
C ASN A 29 4.79 16.62 -9.28
N PRO A 30 5.82 15.79 -9.05
CA PRO A 30 6.00 14.45 -9.63
C PRO A 30 4.93 13.46 -9.12
N PRO A 31 4.49 12.48 -9.93
CA PRO A 31 3.47 11.53 -9.52
C PRO A 31 3.96 10.70 -8.34
N LEU A 32 3.29 10.84 -7.20
CA LEU A 32 3.63 10.15 -5.97
C LEU A 32 2.41 9.94 -5.08
N LYS A 33 2.18 8.69 -4.69
CA LYS A 33 1.33 8.34 -3.55
C LYS A 33 2.20 8.23 -2.31
N LEU A 34 2.04 9.15 -1.36
CA LEU A 34 2.71 9.06 -0.05
C LEU A 34 1.70 8.65 1.01
N VAL A 35 2.00 7.59 1.74
CA VAL A 35 1.18 7.11 2.86
C VAL A 35 1.98 7.20 4.16
N LEU A 36 1.34 7.72 5.20
CA LEU A 36 1.90 7.89 6.53
C LEU A 36 1.10 7.04 7.51
N PHE A 37 1.82 6.18 8.23
CA PHE A 37 1.29 5.40 9.34
C PHE A 37 1.91 5.89 10.64
N GLU A 38 1.07 6.18 11.64
CA GLU A 38 1.52 6.48 12.98
C GLU A 38 1.75 5.17 13.74
N ASN A 39 3.00 4.80 13.93
CA ASN A 39 3.33 3.62 14.71
C ASN A 39 4.55 3.91 15.61
N PRO A 40 4.32 4.24 16.90
CA PRO A 40 5.39 4.50 17.86
C PRO A 40 6.33 3.30 18.08
N GLY A 41 5.84 2.08 17.86
CA GLY A 41 6.58 0.84 18.04
C GLY A 41 7.24 0.31 16.76
N ALA A 42 7.20 1.08 15.67
CA ALA A 42 7.75 0.64 14.39
C ALA A 42 9.24 0.34 14.49
N LYS A 43 9.62 -0.90 14.12
CA LYS A 43 11.01 -1.34 14.06
C LYS A 43 11.73 -0.81 12.82
N GLU A 44 10.97 -0.50 11.77
CA GLU A 44 11.45 0.01 10.49
C GLU A 44 10.85 1.40 10.20
N ARG A 45 11.51 2.15 9.31
CA ARG A 45 11.09 3.52 8.93
C ARG A 45 10.39 3.57 7.57
N ILE A 46 10.61 2.57 6.74
CA ILE A 46 9.82 2.31 5.54
C ILE A 46 8.89 1.15 5.91
N ASN A 47 7.59 1.32 5.65
CA ASN A 47 6.61 0.26 5.89
C ASN A 47 6.59 -0.72 4.70
N HIS A 48 6.40 -0.18 3.50
CA HIS A 48 6.56 -0.87 2.22
C HIS A 48 6.73 0.16 1.10
N LEU A 49 7.00 -0.31 -0.10
CA LEU A 49 7.05 0.48 -1.33
C LEU A 49 5.99 -0.02 -2.30
N GLY A 50 5.55 0.83 -3.22
CA GLY A 50 4.50 0.48 -4.15
C GLY A 50 4.60 1.16 -5.50
N VAL A 51 4.07 0.49 -6.51
CA VAL A 51 3.85 1.04 -7.85
C VAL A 51 2.35 1.02 -8.13
N GLU A 52 1.75 2.21 -8.08
CA GLU A 52 0.35 2.44 -8.42
C GLU A 52 0.20 2.52 -9.95
N ASN A 53 -0.66 1.69 -10.53
CA ASN A 53 -0.92 1.62 -11.96
C ASN A 53 -2.30 2.17 -12.28
N SER A 54 -2.42 2.88 -13.40
CA SER A 54 -3.69 3.48 -13.83
C SER A 54 -4.65 2.48 -14.46
N GLU A 55 -4.14 1.39 -15.07
CA GLU A 55 -4.95 0.41 -15.79
C GLU A 55 -4.82 -1.00 -15.20
N GLN A 56 -5.91 -1.77 -15.23
CA GLN A 56 -5.94 -3.13 -14.69
C GLN A 56 -4.96 -4.05 -15.41
N LYS A 57 -4.85 -3.90 -16.73
CA LYS A 57 -3.96 -4.70 -17.58
C LYS A 57 -2.49 -4.63 -17.14
N ASP A 58 -2.07 -3.51 -16.53
CA ASP A 58 -0.69 -3.31 -16.11
C ASP A 58 -0.39 -4.08 -14.81
N VAL A 59 -1.37 -4.18 -13.91
CA VAL A 59 -1.31 -5.04 -12.73
C VAL A 59 -1.35 -6.51 -13.14
N ASP A 60 -2.24 -6.89 -14.06
CA ASP A 60 -2.33 -8.27 -14.56
C ASP A 60 -1.01 -8.70 -15.21
N ALA A 61 -0.38 -7.82 -15.99
CA ALA A 61 0.94 -8.06 -16.56
C ALA A 61 2.05 -8.18 -15.49
N ALA A 62 1.94 -7.45 -14.37
CA ALA A 62 2.87 -7.57 -13.26
C ALA A 62 2.72 -8.90 -12.52
N ILE A 63 1.48 -9.33 -12.24
CA ILE A 63 1.15 -10.65 -11.68
C ILE A 63 1.80 -11.74 -12.53
N ASP A 64 1.49 -11.75 -13.83
CA ASP A 64 2.01 -12.71 -14.79
C ASP A 64 3.55 -12.77 -14.78
N ARG A 65 4.20 -11.60 -14.78
CA ARG A 65 5.65 -11.47 -14.76
C ARG A 65 6.24 -12.02 -13.46
N PHE A 66 5.69 -11.62 -12.31
CA PHE A 66 6.22 -11.98 -10.99
C PHE A 66 6.12 -13.48 -10.74
N THR A 67 4.95 -14.06 -11.05
CA THR A 67 4.71 -15.51 -10.96
C THR A 67 5.65 -16.29 -11.87
N LYS A 68 5.81 -15.87 -13.14
CA LYS A 68 6.75 -16.54 -14.08
C LYS A 68 8.21 -16.44 -13.64
N SER A 69 8.60 -15.36 -12.96
CA SER A 69 9.94 -15.19 -12.41
C SER A 69 10.16 -15.82 -11.04
N GLY A 70 9.12 -16.35 -10.39
CA GLY A 70 9.21 -16.97 -9.07
C GLY A 70 9.51 -15.99 -7.94
N ILE A 71 9.10 -14.72 -8.07
CA ILE A 71 9.29 -13.67 -7.05
C ILE A 71 7.97 -13.23 -6.40
N ALA A 72 6.84 -13.79 -6.83
CA ALA A 72 5.55 -13.49 -6.23
C ALA A 72 5.46 -14.12 -4.83
N ASP A 73 5.10 -13.30 -3.83
CA ASP A 73 4.83 -13.77 -2.47
C ASP A 73 3.34 -14.03 -2.27
N GLU A 74 2.51 -13.02 -2.57
CA GLU A 74 1.07 -13.02 -2.33
C GLU A 74 0.34 -12.30 -3.48
N GLU A 75 -0.76 -12.89 -3.96
CA GLU A 75 -1.64 -12.35 -4.99
C GLU A 75 -3.04 -12.09 -4.40
N GLU A 76 -3.47 -10.83 -4.41
CA GLU A 76 -4.80 -10.41 -3.98
C GLU A 76 -5.60 -9.97 -5.23
N VAL A 77 -6.41 -10.87 -5.79
CA VAL A 77 -7.27 -10.57 -6.95
C VAL A 77 -8.67 -10.22 -6.48
N GLY A 78 -9.06 -8.97 -6.64
CA GLY A 78 -10.44 -8.51 -6.39
C GLY A 78 -10.80 -8.42 -4.91
N GLU A 79 -9.81 -8.44 -4.01
CA GLU A 79 -10.01 -8.27 -2.58
C GLU A 79 -10.08 -6.78 -2.19
N THR A 80 -10.80 -6.48 -1.11
CA THR A 80 -10.90 -5.13 -0.55
C THR A 80 -9.90 -5.02 0.60
N CYS A 81 -8.75 -4.38 0.36
CA CYS A 81 -7.75 -4.12 1.40
C CYS A 81 -7.86 -2.67 1.90
N CYS A 82 -8.05 -2.52 3.22
CA CYS A 82 -8.28 -1.27 3.93
C CYS A 82 -9.49 -0.47 3.46
N TYR A 83 -9.38 0.28 2.37
CA TYR A 83 -10.43 1.18 1.91
C TYR A 83 -10.55 1.18 0.39
N ALA A 84 -10.11 0.12 -0.30
CA ALA A 84 -10.19 0.08 -1.74
C ALA A 84 -10.33 -1.35 -2.24
N LYS A 85 -11.17 -1.54 -3.25
CA LYS A 85 -11.09 -2.76 -4.06
C LYS A 85 -9.86 -2.63 -4.94
N GLN A 86 -8.97 -3.63 -4.90
CA GLN A 86 -7.72 -3.57 -5.66
C GLN A 86 -7.41 -4.94 -6.23
N ASN A 87 -6.71 -4.95 -7.35
CA ASN A 87 -5.89 -6.09 -7.72
C ASN A 87 -4.47 -5.73 -7.30
N LYS A 88 -3.81 -6.64 -6.61
CA LYS A 88 -2.50 -6.40 -6.01
C LYS A 88 -1.64 -7.66 -6.05
N ILE A 89 -0.34 -7.46 -6.27
CA ILE A 89 0.68 -8.51 -6.14
C ILE A 89 1.80 -7.99 -5.26
N TRP A 90 2.24 -8.83 -4.33
CA TRP A 90 3.34 -8.57 -3.41
C TRP A 90 4.60 -9.34 -3.78
N THR A 91 5.75 -8.73 -3.48
CA THR A 91 7.06 -9.38 -3.46
C THR A 91 7.93 -8.75 -2.37
N THR A 92 8.88 -9.50 -1.85
CA THR A 92 9.81 -9.08 -0.81
C THR A 92 11.22 -9.12 -1.35
N ASP A 93 11.92 -8.00 -1.27
CA ASP A 93 13.29 -7.92 -1.76
C ASP A 93 14.28 -8.68 -0.83
N PRO A 94 15.52 -8.93 -1.27
CA PRO A 94 16.50 -9.62 -0.45
C PRO A 94 16.87 -8.92 0.87
N ALA A 95 16.54 -7.63 1.03
CA ALA A 95 16.75 -6.86 2.24
C ALA A 95 15.51 -6.87 3.17
N GLY A 96 14.42 -7.53 2.77
CA GLY A 96 13.18 -7.65 3.55
C GLY A 96 12.15 -6.54 3.28
N THR A 97 12.40 -5.63 2.33
CA THR A 97 11.42 -4.59 2.01
C THR A 97 10.29 -5.20 1.18
N ARG A 98 9.05 -5.00 1.62
CA ARG A 98 7.86 -5.40 0.85
C ARG A 98 7.56 -4.40 -0.26
N TRP A 99 7.18 -4.92 -1.41
CA TRP A 99 6.79 -4.18 -2.61
C TRP A 99 5.42 -4.62 -3.11
N GLU A 100 4.56 -3.66 -3.43
CA GLU A 100 3.26 -3.91 -4.08
C GLU A 100 3.19 -3.34 -5.49
N TRP A 101 2.54 -4.08 -6.39
CA TRP A 101 2.00 -3.53 -7.64
C TRP A 101 0.48 -3.56 -7.52
N TYR A 102 -0.14 -2.39 -7.63
CA TYR A 102 -1.58 -2.29 -7.41
C TYR A 102 -2.24 -1.26 -8.31
N ARG A 103 -3.57 -1.32 -8.33
CA ARG A 103 -4.44 -0.29 -8.89
C ARG A 103 -5.55 0.00 -7.89
N ILE A 104 -5.78 1.27 -7.60
CA ILE A 104 -6.94 1.70 -6.81
C ILE A 104 -8.18 1.61 -7.72
N LEU A 105 -9.14 0.73 -7.40
CA LEU A 105 -10.39 0.61 -8.17
C LEU A 105 -11.55 1.41 -7.57
N ASP A 106 -11.54 1.64 -6.26
CA ASP A 106 -12.51 2.47 -5.54
C ASP A 106 -11.95 2.95 -4.19
N ASP A 107 -12.49 4.02 -3.62
CA ASP A 107 -12.05 4.62 -2.36
C ASP A 107 -13.21 4.50 -1.34
N VAL A 108 -13.28 3.42 -0.58
CA VAL A 108 -14.33 3.17 0.43
C VAL A 108 -14.07 3.96 1.73
N GLU A 109 -15.13 4.22 2.50
CA GLU A 109 -15.05 4.98 3.75
C GLU A 109 -14.87 4.10 5.01
N GLU A 110 -14.99 2.78 4.87
CA GLU A 110 -14.92 1.77 5.94
C GLU A 110 -13.68 0.88 5.86
N PHE A 111 -13.05 0.60 7.01
CA PHE A 111 -11.87 -0.24 7.12
C PHE A 111 -12.28 -1.68 6.81
N GLY A 112 -11.71 -2.28 5.76
CA GLY A 112 -11.97 -3.64 5.36
C GLY A 112 -11.48 -4.62 6.43
N ASP A 113 -12.36 -5.55 6.82
CA ASP A 113 -12.02 -6.69 7.67
C ASP A 113 -11.02 -7.58 6.94
N SER A 114 -9.74 -7.36 7.21
CA SER A 114 -8.68 -8.29 6.86
C SER A 114 -8.85 -9.52 7.75
N LYS A 115 -9.05 -10.70 7.16
CA LYS A 115 -9.18 -11.93 7.94
C LYS A 115 -7.91 -12.16 8.76
N VAL A 116 -8.09 -12.23 10.07
CA VAL A 116 -7.03 -12.60 11.02
C VAL A 116 -6.63 -14.04 10.75
N VAL A 117 -5.42 -14.24 10.22
CA VAL A 117 -4.76 -15.53 10.28
C VAL A 117 -4.01 -15.61 11.61
N SER A 118 -4.62 -16.32 12.56
CA SER A 118 -3.99 -16.82 13.77
C SER A 118 -2.71 -17.59 13.43
N GLN A 119 -1.66 -17.41 14.23
CA GLN A 119 -0.32 -18.02 14.14
C GLN A 119 -0.28 -19.40 13.44
N ASP A 120 -0.26 -19.37 12.12
CA ASP A 120 0.06 -20.43 11.15
C ASP A 120 -0.05 -19.78 9.75
N GLY A 121 0.92 -18.93 9.37
CA GLY A 121 1.07 -18.42 8.00
C GLY A 121 0.09 -17.32 7.56
N GLY A 122 0.07 -16.20 8.27
CA GLY A 122 -0.80 -15.05 8.00
C GLY A 122 -0.07 -13.83 7.49
N ASP A 123 -0.31 -13.46 6.24
CA ASP A 123 0.20 -12.22 5.66
C ASP A 123 -0.56 -11.01 6.24
N VAL A 124 0.17 -9.97 6.63
CA VAL A 124 -0.34 -8.75 7.25
C VAL A 124 0.13 -7.57 6.42
N CYS A 125 -0.79 -7.04 5.62
CA CYS A 125 -0.54 -5.93 4.72
C CYS A 125 -0.42 -4.57 5.44
N CYS A 126 -1.24 -4.28 6.47
CA CYS A 126 -1.19 -3.02 7.24
C CYS A 126 -1.74 -3.23 8.66
N SER A 127 -0.93 -2.98 9.70
CA SER A 127 -1.39 -2.93 11.10
C SER A 127 -1.55 -1.48 11.59
N ALA A 128 -2.60 -1.28 12.41
CA ALA A 128 -2.90 -0.03 13.11
C ALA A 128 -1.88 0.31 14.21
#